data_AF-A0A8T4B8N1-F1
#
_entry.id   AF-A0A8T4B8N1-F1
#
_cell.length_a   1.000
_cell.length_b   1.000
_cell.length_c   1.000
_cell.angle_alpha   90.00
_cell.angle_beta   90.00
_cell.angle_gamma   90.00
#
_symmetry.space_group_name_H-M   'P 1'
#
loop_
_entity.id
_entity.type
_entity.pdbx_description
1 polymer ?
#
loop_
_entity_poly.entity_id
_entity_poly.type
_entity_poly.pdbx_seq_one_letter_code
_entity_poly.pdbx_strand_id
1 'polypeptide(L)' 'MTHMWRLSLEISSEIETDTKALAACLATDCETHWIGDNQFQINLEEIHAKDMRAMWNTRMRGLIATDSVLKVFGKHS' A
#
# COMPACT_ATOMS: atom_id res chain seq x y z
N MET A 1 -20.68 -18.62 -13.08
CA MET A 1 -19.72 -17.54 -13.38
C MET A 1 -18.91 -17.28 -12.12
N THR A 2 -17.63 -17.67 -12.11
CA THR A 2 -16.68 -17.22 -11.08
C THR A 2 -16.28 -15.80 -11.44
N HIS A 3 -16.70 -14.83 -10.63
CA HIS A 3 -16.23 -13.45 -10.72
C HIS A 3 -15.08 -13.28 -9.73
N MET A 4 -14.13 -12.41 -10.06
CA MET A 4 -12.99 -12.10 -9.23
C MET A 4 -12.93 -10.59 -9.05
N TRP A 5 -12.83 -10.16 -7.79
CA TRP A 5 -12.59 -8.77 -7.46
C TRP A 5 -11.10 -8.50 -7.66
N ARG A 6 -10.79 -7.35 -8.26
CA ARG A 6 -9.42 -6.88 -8.44
C ARG A 6 -9.33 -5.43 -8.00
N LEU A 7 -8.32 -5.12 -7.19
CA LEU A 7 -7.97 -3.76 -6.81
C LEU A 7 -6.50 -3.53 -7.15
N SER A 8 -6.21 -2.39 -7.76
CA SER A 8 -4.85 -1.89 -7.93
C SER A 8 -4.72 -0.61 -7.11
N LEU A 9 -3.64 -0.52 -6.33
CA LEU A 9 -3.26 0.70 -5.63
C LEU A 9 -1.87 1.09 -6.10
N GLU A 10 -1.76 2.32 -6.56
CA GLU A 10 -0.50 2.96 -6.91
C GLU A 10 -0.22 4.07 -5.89
N ILE A 11 1.02 4.12 -5.40
CA ILE A 11 1.46 5.11 -4.41
C ILE A 11 2.76 5.72 -4.89
N SER A 12 2.85 7.05 -4.82
CA SER A 12 4.06 7.81 -5.10
C SER A 12 4.27 8.91 -4.08
N SER A 13 5.53 9.22 -3.74
CA SER A 13 5.89 10.41 -2.97
C SER A 13 7.15 11.07 -3.53
N GLU A 14 7.37 12.35 -3.21
CA GLU A 14 8.58 13.07 -3.67
C GLU A 14 9.86 12.58 -2.99
N ILE A 15 9.73 12.01 -1.78
CA ILE A 15 10.83 11.49 -0.98
C ILE A 15 10.90 9.96 -1.12
N GLU A 16 12.00 9.46 -1.67
CA GLU A 16 12.23 8.03 -1.93
C GLU A 16 12.15 7.17 -0.66
N THR A 17 12.70 7.67 0.46
CA THR A 17 12.67 6.96 1.74
C THR A 17 11.26 6.79 2.27
N ASP A 18 10.39 7.77 2.05
CA ASP A 18 8.99 7.73 2.45
C ASP A 18 8.22 6.73 1.58
N THR A 19 8.48 6.73 0.26
CA THR A 19 7.92 5.73 -0.65
C THR A 19 8.31 4.31 -0.22
N LYS A 20 9.58 4.11 0.12
CA LYS A 20 10.10 2.82 0.63
C LYS A 20 9.47 2.40 1.95
N ALA A 21 9.25 3.34 2.87
CA ALA A 21 8.58 3.05 4.14
C ALA A 21 7.11 2.63 3.92
N LEU A 22 6.40 3.30 3.01
CA LEU A 22 5.02 2.96 2.63
C LEU A 22 4.95 1.59 1.93
N ALA A 23 5.90 1.27 1.07
CA ALA A 23 5.97 -0.06 0.44
C ALA A 23 6.27 -1.17 1.46
N ALA A 24 7.20 -0.91 2.39
CA ALA A 24 7.62 -1.88 3.40
C ALA A 24 6.46 -2.28 4.34
N CYS A 25 5.53 -1.36 4.66
CA CYS A 25 4.39 -1.69 5.51
C CYS A 25 3.34 -2.59 4.81
N LEU A 26 3.43 -2.72 3.49
CA LEU A 26 2.54 -3.55 2.66
C LEU A 26 3.17 -4.90 2.27
N ALA A 27 4.50 -5.00 2.29
CA ALA A 27 5.26 -6.12 1.74
C ALA A 27 5.01 -7.48 2.41
N THR A 28 4.43 -7.51 3.61
CA THR A 28 4.13 -8.76 4.30
C THR A 28 3.03 -9.60 3.62
N ASP A 29 2.13 -8.98 2.87
CA ASP A 29 0.92 -9.67 2.39
C ASP A 29 0.63 -9.50 0.87
N CYS A 30 1.45 -8.78 0.11
CA CYS A 30 1.34 -8.66 -1.34
C CYS A 30 2.67 -8.22 -1.96
N GLU A 31 2.96 -8.68 -3.18
CA GLU A 31 4.10 -8.18 -3.95
C GLU A 31 3.92 -6.70 -4.29
N THR A 32 4.99 -5.93 -4.09
CA THR A 32 5.09 -4.54 -4.51
C THR A 32 5.83 -4.49 -5.84
N HIS A 33 5.25 -3.83 -6.83
CA HIS A 33 5.86 -3.62 -8.13
C HIS A 33 6.33 -2.17 -8.23
N TRP A 34 7.63 -1.96 -8.24
CA TRP A 34 8.23 -0.62 -8.30
C TRP A 34 8.19 -0.04 -9.72
N ILE A 35 7.83 1.25 -9.81
CA ILE A 35 7.76 2.03 -11.04
C ILE A 35 8.75 3.20 -10.86
N GLY A 36 10.03 2.95 -11.11
CA GLY A 36 11.11 3.88 -10.74
C GLY A 36 11.34 3.92 -9.21
N ASP A 37 11.93 5.01 -8.73
CA ASP A 37 12.43 5.09 -7.35
C ASP A 37 11.36 5.59 -6.35
N ASN A 38 10.40 6.36 -6.83
CA ASN A 38 9.45 7.14 -6.02
C ASN A 38 7.99 6.71 -6.20
N GLN A 39 7.77 5.53 -6.76
CA GLN A 39 6.43 5.01 -7.04
C GLN A 39 6.42 3.48 -7.01
N PHE A 40 5.35 2.91 -6.49
CA PHE A 40 5.09 1.48 -6.55
C PHE A 40 3.60 1.19 -6.65
N GLN A 41 3.30 -0.04 -7.07
CA GLN A 41 1.95 -0.56 -7.22
C GLN A 41 1.80 -1.87 -6.45
N ILE A 42 0.63 -2.10 -5.85
CA ILE A 42 0.19 -3.42 -5.38
C ILE A 42 -1.08 -3.83 -6.11
N ASN A 43 -1.24 -5.14 -6.32
CA ASN A 43 -2.44 -5.72 -6.89
C ASN A 43 -3.04 -6.73 -5.92
N LEU A 44 -4.35 -6.64 -5.68
CA LEU A 44 -5.11 -7.58 -4.87
C LEU A 44 -6.14 -8.27 -5.75
N GLU A 45 -6.26 -9.58 -5.62
CA GLU A 45 -7.25 -10.40 -6.29
C GLU A 45 -7.95 -11.29 -5.27
N GLU A 46 -9.28 -11.29 -5.27
CA GLU A 46 -10.05 -12.16 -4.38
C GLU A 46 -11.46 -12.43 -4.93
N ILE A 47 -11.94 -13.66 -4.78
CA ILE A 47 -13.25 -14.12 -5.28
C ILE A 47 -14.39 -13.53 -4.45
N HIS A 48 -14.21 -13.41 -3.13
CA HIS A 48 -15.24 -12.95 -2.21
C HIS A 48 -15.08 -11.47 -1.88
N ALA A 49 -16.07 -10.65 -2.25
CA ALA A 49 -16.07 -9.20 -1.99
C ALA A 49 -15.81 -8.84 -0.52
N LYS A 50 -16.33 -9.64 0.41
CA LYS A 50 -16.14 -9.43 1.86
C LYS A 50 -14.67 -9.58 2.29
N ASP A 51 -13.95 -10.50 1.67
CA ASP A 51 -12.57 -10.85 1.99
C ASP A 51 -11.63 -9.86 1.29
N MET A 52 -11.93 -9.47 0.05
CA MET A 52 -11.29 -8.34 -0.63
C MET A 52 -11.35 -7.07 0.23
N ARG A 53 -12.53 -6.73 0.77
CA ARG A 53 -12.70 -5.58 1.68
C ARG A 53 -11.86 -5.73 2.96
N ALA A 54 -11.78 -6.93 3.53
CA ALA A 54 -11.00 -7.17 4.74
C ALA A 54 -9.49 -7.01 4.50
N MET A 55 -8.99 -7.54 3.37
CA MET A 55 -7.62 -7.34 2.90
C MET A 55 -7.36 -5.85 2.72
N TRP A 56 -8.14 -5.17 1.89
CA TRP A 56 -8.02 -3.74 1.62
C TRP A 56 -7.97 -2.89 2.90
N ASN A 57 -8.91 -3.10 3.81
CA ASN A 57 -8.98 -2.33 5.07
C ASN A 57 -7.76 -2.55 5.98
N THR A 58 -7.13 -3.73 5.92
CA THR A 58 -5.92 -4.00 6.71
C THR A 58 -4.73 -3.24 6.14
N ARG A 59 -4.53 -3.27 4.82
CA ARG A 59 -3.48 -2.48 4.15
C ARG A 59 -3.67 -0.98 4.34
N MET A 60 -4.89 -0.46 4.17
CA MET A 60 -5.17 0.96 4.38
C MET A 60 -4.86 1.43 5.80
N ARG A 61 -5.14 0.59 6.82
CA ARG A 61 -4.77 0.91 8.21
C ARG A 61 -3.25 0.97 8.41
N GLY A 62 -2.50 0.04 7.79
CA GLY A 62 -1.02 0.06 7.81
C GLY A 62 -0.44 1.30 7.13
N LEU A 63 -0.98 1.67 5.97
CA LEU A 63 -0.60 2.89 5.24
C LEU A 63 -0.86 4.15 6.06
N ILE A 64 -2.06 4.29 6.65
CA ILE A 64 -2.41 5.46 7.48
C ILE A 64 -1.48 5.57 8.70
N ALA A 65 -1.17 4.45 9.35
CA ALA A 65 -0.24 4.44 10.49
C ALA A 65 1.17 4.87 10.06
N THR A 66 1.66 4.33 8.95
CA THR A 66 2.99 4.66 8.39
C THR A 66 3.07 6.13 7.99
N ASP A 67 2.09 6.64 7.24
CA ASP A 67 1.99 8.04 6.84
C ASP A 67 1.93 8.99 8.04
N SER A 68 1.20 8.61 9.10
CA SER A 68 1.15 9.40 10.34
C SER A 68 2.52 9.49 11.01
N VAL A 69 3.28 8.38 11.03
CA VAL A 69 4.64 8.34 11.56
C VAL A 69 5.59 9.22 10.73
N LEU A 70 5.55 9.08 9.40
CA LEU A 70 6.37 9.88 8.48
C LEU A 70 6.09 11.39 8.66
N LYS A 71 4.83 11.79 8.83
CA LYS A 71 4.45 13.20 9.09
C LYS A 71 4.98 13.74 10.42
N VAL A 72 5.12 12.91 11.45
CA VAL A 72 5.70 13.33 12.73
C VAL A 72 7.20 13.52 12.60
N PHE A 73 7.90 12.59 11.94
CA PHE A 73 9.35 12.67 11.77
C PHE A 73 9.77 13.73 10.74
N GLY A 74 9.04 13.89 9.64
CA GLY A 74 9.29 14.90 8.62
C GLY A 74 9.03 16.34 9.06
N LYS A 75 8.29 16.56 10.16
CA LYS A 75 8.08 17.89 10.76
C LYS A 75 9.21 18.36 11.68
N HIS A 76 10.25 17.54 11.88
CA HIS A 76 11.41 17.87 12.74
C HIS A 76 12.74 17.83 11.97
N SER A 77 12.70 17.83 10.63
CA SER A 77 13.88 17.99 9.77
C SER A 77 13.95 19.40 9.19
#